data_AF-A0A915BU26-F1
#
_entry.id   AF-A0A915BU26-F1
#
_cell.length_a   1.000
_cell.length_b   1.000
_cell.length_c   1.000
_cell.angle_alpha   90.00
_cell.angle_beta   90.00
_cell.angle_gamma   90.00
#
_symmetry.space_group_name_H-M   'P 1'
#
loop_
_entity.id
_entity.type
_entity.pdbx_description
1 polymer ?
#
loop_
_entity_poly.entity_id
_entity_poly.type
_entity_poly.pdbx_seq_one_letter_code
_entity_poly.pdbx_strand_id
1 'polypeptide(L)' 'PRTTRQAGTIANIDIQLGTCNTKRSRSLSPPGVTISFTIVVSFHENFVTKVDRAYRIQCTYAEIDKTVAT' A
#
# COMPACT_ATOMS: atom_id res chain seq x y z
N PRO A 1 -5.95 25.57 -31.55
CA PRO A 1 -6.84 24.83 -30.63
C PRO A 1 -6.38 23.37 -30.42
N ARG A 2 -5.66 23.10 -29.33
CA ARG A 2 -5.56 21.79 -28.65
C ARG A 2 -4.79 22.00 -27.33
N THR A 3 -5.48 22.57 -26.35
CA THR A 3 -5.01 22.72 -24.96
C THR A 3 -5.90 21.86 -24.07
N THR A 4 -5.76 20.54 -24.19
CA THR A 4 -6.22 19.62 -23.15
C THR A 4 -4.98 19.12 -22.42
N ARG A 5 -4.75 19.66 -21.21
CA ARG A 5 -3.88 19.03 -20.21
C ARG A 5 -4.33 17.58 -20.10
N GLN A 6 -3.49 16.62 -20.50
CA GLN A 6 -3.70 15.24 -20.09
C GLN A 6 -3.60 15.23 -18.56
N ALA A 7 -4.73 15.11 -17.88
CA ALA A 7 -4.73 14.64 -16.51
C ALA A 7 -3.96 13.32 -16.55
N GLY A 8 -2.78 13.27 -15.94
CA GLY A 8 -1.87 12.14 -16.05
C GLY A 8 -2.61 10.85 -15.73
N THR A 9 -2.38 9.80 -16.54
CA THR A 9 -3.02 8.50 -16.34
C THR A 9 -2.74 7.99 -14.93
N ILE A 10 -3.78 7.89 -14.10
CA ILE A 10 -3.69 7.31 -12.76
C ILE A 10 -3.68 5.79 -12.92
N ALA A 11 -2.64 5.13 -12.40
CA ALA A 11 -2.59 3.68 -12.29
C ALA A 11 -3.10 3.28 -10.90
N ASN A 12 -4.06 2.34 -10.86
CA ASN A 12 -4.59 1.77 -9.63
C ASN A 12 -4.06 0.35 -9.45
N ILE A 13 -3.84 -0.05 -8.20
CA ILE A 13 -3.43 -1.40 -7.83
C ILE A 13 -4.20 -1.85 -6.60
N ASP A 14 -4.83 -3.00 -6.70
CA ASP A 14 -5.54 -3.64 -5.59
C ASP A 14 -4.75 -4.86 -5.14
N ILE A 15 -4.39 -4.90 -3.86
CA ILE A 15 -3.63 -6.01 -3.26
C ILE A 15 -4.48 -6.65 -2.17
N GLN A 16 -4.81 -7.92 -2.37
CA GLN A 16 -5.54 -8.69 -1.37
C GLN A 16 -4.70 -8.86 -0.11
N LEU A 17 -5.29 -8.61 1.06
CA LEU A 17 -4.62 -8.78 2.35
C LEU A 17 -4.10 -10.23 2.50
N GLY A 18 -2.83 -10.38 2.89
CA GLY A 18 -2.18 -11.68 3.06
C GLY A 18 -1.51 -12.23 1.79
N THR A 19 -1.62 -11.54 0.66
CA THR A 19 -0.93 -11.90 -0.60
C THR A 19 0.33 -11.03 -0.80
N CYS A 20 1.05 -11.23 -1.92
CA CYS A 20 2.17 -10.38 -2.35
C CYS A 20 3.26 -10.14 -1.26
N ASN A 21 3.54 -11.14 -0.44
CA ASN A 21 4.51 -11.04 0.67
C ASN A 21 4.21 -9.86 1.63
N THR A 22 2.93 -9.54 1.82
CA THR A 22 2.50 -8.55 2.82
C THR A 22 2.88 -9.02 4.22
N LYS A 23 3.47 -8.12 5.01
CA LYS A 23 3.85 -8.37 6.40
C LYS A 23 2.79 -7.82 7.34
N ARG A 24 2.25 -8.69 8.18
CA ARG A 24 1.29 -8.35 9.24
C ARG A 24 2.03 -8.28 10.59
N SER A 25 1.92 -7.15 11.28
CA SER A 25 2.43 -6.95 12.64
C SER A 25 1.30 -6.54 13.56
N ARG A 26 1.16 -7.18 14.73
CA ARG A 26 0.21 -6.75 15.75
C ARG A 26 0.83 -5.62 16.58
N SER A 27 0.07 -4.57 16.83
CA SER A 27 0.40 -3.51 17.78
C SER A 27 -0.38 -3.76 19.08
N LEU A 28 0.31 -3.65 20.22
CA LEU A 28 -0.32 -3.80 21.54
C LEU A 28 -0.75 -2.45 22.12
N SER A 29 -0.17 -1.34 21.65
CA SER A 29 -0.44 0.00 22.18
C SER A 29 -0.17 1.08 21.12
N PRO A 30 -1.22 1.70 20.52
CA PRO A 30 -2.62 1.31 20.65
C PRO A 30 -2.87 -0.09 20.04
N PRO A 31 -3.85 -0.85 20.58
CA PRO A 31 -4.24 -2.14 20.03
C PRO A 31 -4.61 -2.04 18.54
N GLY A 32 -4.05 -2.92 17.73
CA GLY A 32 -4.32 -2.92 16.29
C GLY A 32 -3.42 -3.83 15.49
N VAL A 33 -3.53 -3.71 14.17
CA VAL A 33 -2.75 -4.48 13.20
C VAL A 33 -2.19 -3.54 12.14
N THR A 34 -0.88 -3.62 11.91
CA THR A 34 -0.22 -2.96 10.78
C THR A 34 0.04 -3.98 9.68
N ILE A 35 -0.45 -3.70 8.48
CA ILE A 35 -0.14 -4.45 7.26
C ILE A 35 0.83 -3.60 6.43
N SER A 36 1.93 -4.20 5.96
CA SER A 36 2.97 -3.49 5.23
C SER A 36 3.49 -4.28 4.03
N PHE A 37 3.82 -3.56 2.96
CA PHE A 37 4.40 -4.12 1.75
C PHE A 37 5.19 -3.04 1.00
N THR A 38 5.95 -3.46 -0.01
CA THR A 38 6.76 -2.55 -0.83
C THR A 38 6.42 -2.74 -2.30
N ILE A 39 6.00 -1.67 -2.96
CA ILE A 39 5.84 -1.62 -4.42
C ILE A 39 7.14 -1.13 -5.02
N VAL A 40 7.70 -1.88 -5.97
CA VAL A 40 8.84 -1.45 -6.77
C VAL A 40 8.33 -1.12 -8.17
N VAL A 41 8.51 0.13 -8.60
CA VAL A 41 8.20 0.59 -9.95
C VAL A 41 9.51 0.62 -10.73
N SER A 42 9.67 -0.32 -11.66
CA SER A 42 10.84 -0.45 -12.53
C SER A 42 10.53 -0.10 -13.98
N PHE A 43 11.46 0.59 -14.64
CA PHE A 43 11.32 1.00 -16.05
C PHE A 43 12.11 0.11 -17.01
N HIS A 44 12.80 -0.91 -16.50
CA HIS A 44 13.53 -1.90 -17.28
C HIS A 44 13.15 -3.31 -16.81
N GLU A 45 12.84 -4.21 -17.74
CA GLU A 45 12.25 -5.52 -17.44
C GLU A 45 13.19 -6.44 -16.65
N ASN A 46 14.51 -6.34 -16.90
CA ASN A 46 15.48 -7.29 -16.35
C ASN A 46 16.36 -6.74 -15.22
N PHE A 47 16.39 -5.42 -15.01
CA PHE A 47 17.38 -4.80 -14.12
C PHE A 47 16.76 -3.63 -13.36
N VAL A 48 17.16 -3.51 -12.09
CA VAL A 48 16.84 -2.32 -11.29
C VAL A 48 17.76 -1.19 -11.73
N THR A 49 17.16 -0.05 -12.07
CA THR A 49 17.90 1.13 -12.55
C THR A 49 17.86 2.28 -11.55
N LYS A 50 18.71 3.30 -11.75
CA LYS A 50 18.76 4.49 -10.90
C LYS A 50 17.42 5.26 -10.84
N VAL A 51 16.58 5.14 -11.87
CA VAL A 51 15.31 5.87 -11.96
C VAL A 51 14.13 5.11 -11.35
N ASP A 52 14.34 3.85 -10.96
CA ASP A 52 13.32 3.03 -10.31
C ASP A 52 12.99 3.58 -8.92
N ARG A 53 11.77 3.31 -8.45
CA ARG A 53 11.29 3.78 -7.15
C ARG A 53 10.67 2.66 -6.35
N ALA A 54 11.00 2.61 -5.06
CA ALA A 54 10.41 1.69 -4.11
C ALA A 54 9.56 2.46 -3.09
N TYR A 55 8.27 2.14 -3.02
CA TYR A 55 7.33 2.75 -2.08
C TYR A 55 6.97 1.74 -1.01
N ARG A 56 7.30 2.04 0.24
CA ARG A 56 6.85 1.25 1.39
C ARG A 56 5.49 1.76 1.85
N ILE A 57 4.49 0.91 1.72
CA ILE A 57 3.10 1.19 2.12
C ILE A 57 2.85 0.54 3.47
N GLN A 58 2.21 1.27 4.39
CA GLN A 58 1.80 0.78 5.69
C GLN A 58 0.35 1.20 5.97
N CYS A 59 -0.49 0.21 6.26
CA CYS A 59 -1.89 0.39 6.61
C CYS A 59 -2.08 -0.03 8.07
N THR A 60 -2.44 0.91 8.93
CA THR A 60 -2.65 0.68 10.36
C THR A 60 -4.14 0.62 10.67
N TYR A 61 -4.60 -0.55 11.13
CA TYR A 61 -5.99 -0.79 11.53
C TYR A 61 -6.06 -0.81 13.06
N ALA A 62 -6.87 0.07 13.63
CA ALA A 62 -7.13 0.09 15.07
C ALA A 62 -8.11 -1.01 15.47
N GLU A 63 -7.89 -1.61 16.64
CA GLU A 63 -8.87 -2.46 17.29
C GLU A 63 -9.90 -1.54 17.98
N ILE A 64 -11.19 -1.75 17.72
CA ILE A 64 -12.29 -0.98 18.33
C ILE A 64 -13.05 -1.94 19.24
N ASP A 65 -13.03 -1.67 20.54
CA ASP A 65 -13.86 -2.38 21.50
C ASP A 65 -15.32 -1.96 21.31
N LYS A 66 -16.12 -2.85 20.73
CA LYS A 66 -17.58 -2.68 20.69
C LYS A 66 -18.19 -3.50 21.83
N THR A 67 -18.64 -2.83 22.89
CA THR A 67 -19.47 -3.44 23.92
C THR A 67 -20.86 -3.73 23.34
N VAL A 68 -21.22 -5.01 23.25
CA VAL A 68 -22.60 -5.42 22.94
C VAL A 68 -23.42 -5.26 24.21
N ALA A 69 -24.23 -4.20 24.30
CA ALA A 69 -25.24 -4.08 25.35
C ALA A 69 -26.41 -5.02 25.03
N THR A 70 -26.78 -5.86 26.00
CA THR A 70 -27.93 -6.78 25.93
C THR A 70 -29.10 -6.21 26.72
#